data_AF-A0A2H6NJW9-F1
#
_entry.id   AF-A0A2H6NJW9-F1
#
_cell.length_a   1.000
_cell.length_b   1.000
_cell.length_c   1.000
_cell.angle_alpha   90.00
_cell.angle_beta   90.00
_cell.angle_gamma   90.00
#
_symmetry.space_group_name_H-M   'P 1'
#
loop_
_entity.id
_entity.type
_entity.pdbx_description
1 polymer ?
#
loop_
_entity_poly.entity_id
_entity_poly.type
_entity_poly.pdbx_seq_one_letter_code
_entity_poly.pdbx_strand_id
1 'polypeptide(L)'
;MNMSVLTLQEYEFEKQFNENEAIQWMQENWKKSFLFSALYAAFIFGGRHLMNKRAKFELRKPLVLWSLSLAVFSIFGAVRTGAYMVYILMAKGLKQSVCDQSFYNGPVSKFWAYAFVLSKAPELGDTIFIILRKQKLIFLHWYHHITVL
;
A
#
# COMPACT_ATOMS: atom_id res chain seq x y z
N MET A 1 -10.50 31.33 1.78
CA MET A 1 -11.08 30.08 1.24
C MET A 1 -10.32 28.94 1.91
N ASN A 2 -10.92 28.25 2.88
CA ASN A 2 -10.17 27.45 3.86
C ASN A 2 -9.75 26.09 3.27
N MET A 3 -8.47 25.74 3.46
CA MET A 3 -7.84 24.47 3.06
C MET A 3 -8.64 23.22 3.51
N SER A 4 -9.40 23.35 4.60
CA SER A 4 -10.25 22.30 5.17
C SER A 4 -11.47 21.93 4.31
N VAL A 5 -11.96 22.83 3.45
CA VAL A 5 -13.12 22.55 2.57
C VAL A 5 -12.69 21.72 1.35
N LEU A 6 -11.47 21.97 0.82
CA LEU A 6 -10.91 21.19 -0.29
C LEU A 6 -10.55 19.75 0.12
N THR A 7 -10.13 19.53 1.36
CA THR A 7 -9.83 18.17 1.88
C THR A 7 -11.07 17.33 2.10
N LEU A 8 -12.23 17.96 2.32
CA LEU A 8 -13.52 17.31 2.53
C LEU A 8 -14.34 17.16 1.24
N GLN A 9 -13.88 17.72 0.13
CA GLN A 9 -14.55 17.56 -1.15
C GLN A 9 -14.30 16.14 -1.67
N GLU A 10 -15.32 15.29 -1.49
CA GLU A 10 -15.40 13.93 -2.02
C GLU A 10 -15.24 13.99 -3.54
N TYR A 11 -14.29 13.24 -4.09
CA TYR A 11 -14.20 13.10 -5.54
C TYR A 11 -15.23 12.07 -6.01
N GLU A 12 -15.80 12.28 -7.20
CA GLU A 12 -16.80 11.37 -7.79
C GLU A 12 -16.33 9.90 -7.83
N PHE A 13 -15.03 9.66 -8.03
CA PHE A 13 -14.46 8.31 -8.01
C PHE A 13 -14.43 7.66 -6.61
N GLU A 14 -14.32 8.46 -5.55
CA GLU A 14 -14.37 7.96 -4.16
C GLU A 14 -15.81 7.60 -3.77
N LYS A 15 -16.79 8.31 -4.35
CA LYS A 15 -18.21 8.15 -4.09
C LYS A 15 -18.83 6.97 -4.85
N GLN A 16 -18.30 6.66 -6.04
CA GLN A 16 -18.72 5.52 -6.85
C GLN A 16 -18.02 4.21 -6.45
N PHE A 17 -17.06 4.23 -5.52
CA PHE A 17 -16.32 3.03 -5.14
C PHE A 17 -17.19 2.07 -4.31
N ASN A 18 -17.53 0.94 -4.92
CA ASN A 18 -18.40 -0.06 -4.31
C ASN A 18 -17.57 -1.02 -3.44
N GLU A 19 -17.57 -0.77 -2.13
CA GLU A 19 -16.77 -1.53 -1.15
C GLU A 19 -17.07 -3.03 -1.18
N ASN A 20 -18.33 -3.39 -1.40
CA ASN A 20 -18.78 -4.78 -1.36
C ASN A 20 -18.19 -5.56 -2.53
N GLU A 21 -18.11 -4.95 -3.72
CA GLU A 21 -17.48 -5.57 -4.88
C GLU A 21 -15.96 -5.71 -4.68
N ALA A 22 -15.31 -4.70 -4.09
CA ALA A 22 -13.86 -4.76 -3.84
C ALA A 22 -13.50 -5.82 -2.79
N ILE A 23 -14.28 -5.91 -1.70
CA ILE A 23 -14.11 -6.92 -0.66
C ILE A 23 -14.45 -8.31 -1.21
N GLN A 24 -15.52 -8.44 -1.98
CA GLN A 24 -15.91 -9.71 -2.60
C GLN A 24 -14.84 -10.17 -3.60
N TRP A 25 -14.31 -9.26 -4.43
CA TRP A 25 -13.20 -9.58 -5.33
C TRP A 25 -11.96 -10.02 -4.55
N MET A 26 -11.64 -9.37 -3.43
CA MET A 26 -10.51 -9.75 -2.57
C MET A 26 -10.73 -11.12 -1.91
N GLN A 27 -11.95 -11.42 -1.47
CA GLN A 27 -12.31 -12.73 -0.91
C GLN A 27 -12.29 -13.84 -1.96
N GLU A 28 -12.72 -13.57 -3.19
CA GLU A 28 -12.66 -14.54 -4.28
C GLU A 28 -11.21 -14.78 -4.74
N ASN A 29 -10.36 -13.75 -4.67
CA ASN A 29 -8.97 -13.81 -5.10
C ASN A 29 -7.96 -14.04 -3.96
N TRP A 30 -8.39 -14.40 -2.74
CA TRP A 30 -7.47 -14.62 -1.61
C TRP A 30 -6.36 -15.64 -1.90
N LYS A 31 -6.64 -16.65 -2.73
CA LYS A 31 -5.65 -17.65 -3.20
C LYS A 31 -4.54 -17.02 -4.03
N LYS A 32 -4.81 -15.87 -4.69
CA LYS A 32 -3.82 -15.13 -5.46
C LYS A 32 -2.76 -14.53 -4.55
N SER A 33 -3.09 -14.04 -3.34
CA SER A 33 -2.07 -13.56 -2.38
C SER A 33 -1.07 -14.65 -2.03
N PHE A 34 -1.52 -15.88 -1.78
CA PHE A 34 -0.63 -17.03 -1.58
C PHE A 34 0.24 -17.33 -2.80
N LEU A 35 -0.33 -17.26 -4.01
CA LEU A 35 0.42 -17.45 -5.25
C LEU A 35 1.48 -16.36 -5.45
N PHE A 36 1.14 -15.08 -5.18
CA PHE A 36 2.08 -13.97 -5.24
C PHE A 36 3.21 -14.12 -4.22
N SER A 37 2.91 -14.51 -2.98
CA SER A 37 3.92 -14.76 -1.95
C SER A 37 4.86 -15.92 -2.32
N ALA A 38 4.31 -17.01 -2.90
CA ALA A 38 5.12 -18.13 -3.38
C ALA A 38 6.01 -17.74 -4.57
N LEU A 39 5.45 -17.02 -5.56
CA LEU A 39 6.20 -16.48 -6.71
C LEU A 39 7.29 -15.52 -6.25
N TYR A 40 6.98 -14.66 -5.28
CA TYR A 40 7.91 -13.72 -4.69
C TYR A 40 9.09 -14.43 -4.01
N ALA A 41 8.82 -15.44 -3.19
CA ALA A 41 9.86 -16.27 -2.59
C ALA A 41 10.72 -16.95 -3.66
N ALA A 42 10.09 -17.58 -4.67
CA ALA A 42 10.80 -18.19 -5.79
C ALA A 42 11.68 -17.18 -6.54
N PHE A 43 11.21 -15.95 -6.73
CA PHE A 43 11.96 -14.88 -7.36
C PHE A 43 13.14 -14.41 -6.49
N ILE A 44 13.00 -14.38 -5.17
CA ILE A 44 14.11 -14.07 -4.25
C ILE A 44 15.23 -15.11 -4.39
N PHE A 45 14.90 -16.40 -4.29
CA PHE A 45 15.89 -17.47 -4.37
C PHE A 45 16.49 -17.57 -5.78
N GLY A 46 15.66 -17.52 -6.81
CA GLY A 46 16.08 -17.57 -8.21
C GLY A 46 16.91 -16.35 -8.63
N GLY A 47 16.46 -15.15 -8.28
CA GLY A 47 17.15 -13.90 -8.54
C GLY A 47 18.52 -13.85 -7.87
N ARG A 48 18.63 -14.33 -6.62
CA ARG A 48 19.92 -14.43 -5.91
C ARG A 48 20.87 -15.43 -6.57
N HIS A 49 20.36 -16.59 -7.01
CA HIS A 49 21.17 -17.58 -7.71
C HIS A 49 21.67 -17.07 -9.07
N LEU A 50 20.81 -16.39 -9.84
CA LEU A 50 21.16 -15.82 -11.14
C LEU A 50 22.16 -14.67 -11.00
N MET A 51 21.98 -13.80 -10.00
CA MET A 51 22.88 -12.69 -9.72
C MET A 51 24.27 -13.15 -9.27
N ASN A 52 24.43 -14.33 -8.67
CA ASN A 52 25.77 -14.83 -8.31
C ASN A 52 26.71 -14.90 -9.53
N LYS A 53 26.17 -15.17 -10.73
CA LYS A 53 26.94 -15.26 -11.99
C LYS A 53 27.02 -13.97 -12.80
N ARG A 54 26.26 -12.92 -12.45
CA ARG A 54 26.16 -11.65 -13.21
C ARG A 54 26.86 -10.51 -12.46
N ALA A 55 27.25 -9.43 -13.14
CA ALA A 55 27.72 -8.20 -12.50
C ALA A 55 26.55 -7.41 -11.86
N LYS A 56 26.85 -6.54 -10.90
CA LYS A 56 25.84 -5.68 -10.24
C LYS A 56 25.21 -4.71 -11.27
N PHE A 57 23.89 -4.51 -11.21
CA PHE A 57 23.23 -3.47 -11.99
C PHE A 57 23.15 -2.17 -11.20
N GLU A 58 23.47 -1.03 -11.83
CA GLU A 58 23.34 0.30 -11.23
C GLU A 58 21.92 0.85 -11.41
N LEU A 59 20.93 0.22 -10.75
CA LEU A 59 19.50 0.58 -10.81
C LEU A 59 19.11 1.65 -9.76
N ARG A 60 20.06 2.51 -9.35
CA ARG A 60 19.82 3.47 -8.26
C ARG A 60 18.80 4.54 -8.64
N LYS A 61 18.87 5.06 -9.87
CA LYS A 61 17.92 6.07 -10.38
C LYS A 61 16.47 5.56 -10.43
N PRO A 62 16.17 4.40 -11.06
CA PRO A 62 14.81 3.87 -11.07
C PRO A 62 14.31 3.49 -9.67
N LEU A 63 15.17 3.00 -8.78
CA LEU A 63 14.79 2.74 -7.39
C LEU A 63 14.35 4.04 -6.67
N VAL A 64 15.10 5.13 -6.83
CA VAL A 64 14.73 6.41 -6.23
C VAL A 64 13.41 6.92 -6.81
N LEU A 65 13.22 6.82 -8.12
CA LEU A 65 11.96 7.23 -8.77
C LEU A 65 10.76 6.39 -8.30
N TRP A 66 10.96 5.07 -8.16
CA TRP A 66 9.96 4.13 -7.67
C TRP A 66 9.56 4.44 -6.23
N SER A 67 10.56 4.53 -5.34
CA SER A 67 10.34 4.85 -3.93
C SER A 67 9.71 6.22 -3.73
N LEU A 68 10.08 7.22 -4.55
CA LEU A 68 9.46 8.54 -4.53
C LEU A 68 8.00 8.47 -4.96
N SER A 69 7.66 7.68 -5.98
CA SER A 69 6.28 7.51 -6.44
C SER A 69 5.40 6.89 -5.34
N LEU A 70 5.91 5.86 -4.65
CA LEU A 70 5.22 5.25 -3.51
C LEU A 70 5.09 6.23 -2.34
N ALA A 71 6.12 7.03 -2.06
CA ALA A 71 6.07 8.05 -1.01
C ALA A 71 5.02 9.13 -1.31
N VAL A 72 4.96 9.64 -2.54
CA VAL A 72 3.95 10.62 -2.95
C VAL A 72 2.54 10.03 -2.82
N PHE A 73 2.33 8.80 -3.29
CA PHE A 73 1.05 8.10 -3.14
C PHE A 73 0.65 7.95 -1.66
N SER A 74 1.59 7.54 -0.81
CA SER A 74 1.37 7.38 0.63
C SER A 74 1.05 8.71 1.32
N ILE A 75 1.76 9.80 0.99
CA ILE A 75 1.49 11.14 1.53
C ILE A 75 0.09 11.60 1.13
N PHE A 76 -0.30 11.43 -0.14
CA PHE A 76 -1.65 11.80 -0.59
C PHE A 76 -2.73 11.04 0.18
N GLY A 77 -2.56 9.73 0.36
CA GLY A 77 -3.50 8.92 1.13
C GLY A 77 -3.56 9.29 2.61
N ALA A 78 -2.40 9.55 3.23
CA ALA A 78 -2.31 9.98 4.63
C ALA A 78 -2.94 11.35 4.87
N VAL A 79 -2.74 12.32 3.96
CA VAL A 79 -3.36 13.65 4.08
C VAL A 79 -4.88 13.56 3.94
N ARG A 80 -5.38 12.75 2.99
CA ARG A 80 -6.82 12.55 2.77
C ARG A 80 -7.50 11.84 3.94
N THR A 81 -7.01 10.67 4.31
CA THR A 81 -7.57 9.87 5.41
C THR A 81 -7.36 10.56 6.75
N GLY A 82 -6.22 11.22 6.97
CA GLY A 82 -5.90 11.98 8.17
C GLY A 82 -6.82 13.19 8.35
N ALA A 83 -7.08 13.98 7.30
CA ALA A 83 -8.02 15.09 7.37
C ALA A 83 -9.45 14.61 7.68
N TYR A 84 -9.88 13.50 7.07
CA TYR A 84 -11.17 12.87 7.37
C TYR A 84 -11.26 12.38 8.82
N MET A 85 -10.17 11.80 9.36
CA MET A 85 -10.09 11.36 10.75
C MET A 85 -10.14 12.52 11.74
N VAL A 86 -9.41 13.61 11.48
CA VAL A 86 -9.45 14.82 12.30
C VAL A 86 -10.86 15.44 12.31
N TYR A 87 -11.54 15.46 11.17
CA TYR A 87 -12.92 15.94 11.08
C TYR A 87 -13.88 15.11 11.94
N ILE A 88 -13.83 13.78 11.86
CA ILE A 88 -14.67 12.89 12.68
C ILE A 88 -14.33 13.03 14.16
N LEU A 89 -13.05 13.13 14.52
CA LEU A 89 -12.61 13.33 15.90
C LEU A 89 -13.14 14.63 16.50
N MET A 90 -13.11 15.74 15.73
CA MET A 90 -13.63 17.03 16.17
C MET A 90 -15.16 17.06 16.21
N ALA A 91 -15.84 16.38 15.30
CA ALA A 91 -17.30 16.40 15.19
C ALA A 91 -18.03 15.41 16.13
N LYS A 92 -17.46 14.22 16.37
CA LYS A 92 -18.09 13.13 17.13
C LYS A 92 -17.35 12.74 18.43
N GLY A 93 -16.18 13.31 18.68
CA GLY A 93 -15.36 13.04 19.87
C GLY A 93 -14.61 11.70 19.84
N LEU A 94 -13.63 11.54 20.74
CA LEU A 94 -12.74 10.37 20.81
C LEU A 94 -13.47 9.05 21.13
N LYS A 95 -14.43 9.09 22.07
CA LYS A 95 -15.16 7.89 22.50
C LYS A 95 -15.94 7.25 21.35
N GLN A 96 -16.54 8.06 20.48
CA GLN A 96 -17.30 7.57 19.34
C GLN A 96 -16.38 7.23 18.16
N SER A 97 -15.25 7.93 17.98
CA SER A 97 -14.29 7.61 16.91
C SER A 97 -13.56 6.27 17.13
N VAL A 98 -13.39 5.84 18.39
CA VAL A 98 -12.72 4.58 18.75
C VAL A 98 -13.70 3.41 18.91
N CYS A 99 -14.90 3.65 19.45
CA CYS A 99 -15.89 2.59 19.68
C CYS A 99 -16.92 2.41 18.56
N ASP A 100 -17.05 3.37 17.65
CA ASP A 100 -18.03 3.31 16.55
C ASP A 100 -17.31 3.12 15.21
N GLN A 101 -17.75 2.12 14.43
CA GLN A 101 -17.21 1.79 13.11
C GLN A 101 -17.59 2.84 12.05
N SER A 102 -18.26 3.92 12.44
CA SER A 102 -18.63 5.08 11.61
C SER A 102 -17.44 5.69 10.85
N PHE A 103 -16.21 5.56 11.32
CA PHE A 103 -14.99 5.95 10.58
C PHE A 103 -14.80 5.16 9.27
N TYR A 104 -15.13 3.87 9.29
CA TYR A 104 -15.03 2.98 8.14
C TYR A 104 -16.16 3.19 7.12
N ASN A 105 -17.23 3.91 7.50
CA ASN A 105 -18.38 4.15 6.62
C ASN A 105 -18.18 5.31 5.63
N GLY A 106 -17.11 6.10 5.77
CA GLY A 106 -16.82 7.19 4.84
C GLY A 106 -16.33 6.70 3.47
N PRO A 107 -16.92 7.16 2.35
CA PRO A 107 -16.49 6.74 1.00
C PRO A 107 -15.00 7.00 0.74
N VAL A 108 -14.47 8.12 1.27
CA VAL A 108 -13.05 8.48 1.18
C VAL A 108 -12.15 7.49 1.92
N SER A 109 -12.50 7.10 3.15
CA SER A 109 -11.67 6.17 3.93
C SER A 109 -11.63 4.77 3.33
N LYS A 110 -12.73 4.32 2.71
CA LYS A 110 -12.85 3.00 2.07
C LYS A 110 -11.93 2.85 0.87
N PHE A 111 -11.98 3.81 -0.05
CA PHE A 111 -11.15 3.79 -1.26
C PHE A 111 -9.65 3.85 -0.91
N TRP A 112 -9.26 4.78 -0.03
CA TRP A 112 -7.86 4.94 0.35
C TRP A 112 -7.32 3.76 1.16
N ALA A 113 -8.14 3.09 1.98
CA ALA A 113 -7.76 1.85 2.66
C ALA A 113 -7.51 0.72 1.66
N TYR A 114 -8.41 0.54 0.68
CA TYR A 114 -8.22 -0.46 -0.39
C TYR A 114 -6.98 -0.16 -1.23
N ALA A 115 -6.79 1.10 -1.63
CA ALA A 115 -5.63 1.53 -2.40
C ALA A 115 -4.31 1.36 -1.61
N PHE A 116 -4.35 1.55 -0.28
CA PHE A 116 -3.23 1.25 0.60
C PHE A 116 -2.90 -0.23 0.63
N VAL A 117 -3.89 -1.12 0.73
CA VAL A 117 -3.68 -2.57 0.64
C VAL A 117 -3.08 -2.94 -0.71
N LEU A 118 -3.60 -2.39 -1.81
CA LEU A 118 -3.05 -2.61 -3.14
C LEU A 118 -1.61 -2.09 -3.28
N SER A 119 -1.22 -1.03 -2.57
CA SER A 119 0.16 -0.52 -2.59
C SER A 119 1.19 -1.46 -1.94
N LYS A 120 0.77 -2.49 -1.19
CA LYS A 120 1.67 -3.54 -0.68
C LYS A 120 2.26 -4.42 -1.78
N ALA A 121 1.52 -4.62 -2.89
CA ALA A 121 2.04 -5.36 -4.03
C ALA A 121 3.24 -4.66 -4.72
N PRO A 122 3.20 -3.34 -5.04
CA PRO A 122 4.36 -2.64 -5.60
C PRO A 122 5.50 -2.42 -4.58
N GLU A 123 5.25 -2.44 -3.26
CA GLU A 123 6.32 -2.46 -2.25
C GLU A 123 7.24 -3.69 -2.42
N LEU A 124 6.72 -4.83 -2.91
CA LEU A 124 7.56 -5.99 -3.26
C LEU A 124 8.61 -5.70 -4.34
N GLY A 125 8.38 -4.67 -5.17
CA GLY A 125 9.33 -4.23 -6.18
C GLY A 125 10.68 -3.80 -5.59
N ASP A 126 10.69 -3.25 -4.37
CA ASP A 126 11.91 -2.79 -3.72
C ASP A 126 12.91 -3.94 -3.51
N THR A 127 12.41 -5.13 -3.18
CA THR A 127 13.29 -6.28 -2.93
C THR A 127 13.87 -6.85 -4.21
N ILE A 128 13.14 -6.75 -5.32
CA ILE A 128 13.63 -7.07 -6.66
C ILE A 128 14.83 -6.17 -6.99
N PHE A 129 14.71 -4.85 -6.75
CA PHE A 129 15.83 -3.93 -6.98
C PHE A 129 17.02 -4.19 -6.04
N ILE A 130 16.78 -4.58 -4.78
CA ILE A 130 17.83 -4.99 -3.84
C ILE A 130 18.58 -6.22 -4.36
N ILE A 131 17.86 -7.23 -4.85
CA ILE A 131 18.45 -8.45 -5.42
C ILE A 131 19.29 -8.10 -6.64
N LEU A 132 18.74 -7.32 -7.59
CA LEU A 132 19.42 -6.92 -8.83
C LEU A 132 20.67 -6.05 -8.60
N ARG A 133 20.76 -5.38 -7.45
CA ARG A 133 21.93 -4.61 -7.00
C ARG A 133 22.93 -5.42 -6.18
N LYS A 134 22.69 -6.72 -5.95
CA LYS A 134 23.46 -7.57 -5.02
C LYS A 134 23.54 -7.02 -3.60
N GLN A 135 22.52 -6.31 -3.13
CA GLN A 135 22.47 -5.83 -1.76
C GLN A 135 22.07 -6.99 -0.82
N LYS A 136 22.55 -6.94 0.44
CA LYS A 136 22.22 -7.97 1.43
C LYS A 136 20.74 -7.83 1.82
N LEU A 137 19.93 -8.80 1.41
CA LEU A 137 18.53 -8.89 1.81
C LEU A 137 18.43 -9.50 3.21
N ILE A 138 17.95 -8.73 4.17
CA ILE A 138 17.78 -9.14 5.58
C ILE A 138 16.52 -10.00 5.71
N PHE A 139 16.55 -11.04 6.53
CA PHE A 139 15.42 -11.96 6.73
C PHE A 139 14.11 -11.23 7.07
N LEU A 140 14.17 -10.29 8.01
CA LEU A 140 13.03 -9.51 8.45
C LEU A 140 12.32 -8.78 7.30
N HIS A 141 13.08 -8.29 6.32
CA HIS A 141 12.53 -7.47 5.25
C HIS A 141 11.63 -8.29 4.33
N TRP A 142 12.10 -9.40 3.76
CA TRP A 142 11.26 -10.21 2.89
C TRP A 142 10.19 -11.00 3.65
N TYR A 143 10.45 -11.39 4.90
CA TYR A 143 9.44 -12.04 5.73
C TYR A 143 8.26 -11.10 6.02
N HIS A 144 8.54 -9.86 6.46
CA HIS A 144 7.52 -8.85 6.67
C HIS A 144 6.64 -8.66 5.42
N HIS A 145 7.28 -8.48 4.26
CA HIS A 145 6.57 -8.29 2.99
C HIS A 145 5.69 -9.46 2.58
N ILE A 146 6.04 -10.71 2.95
CA ILE A 146 5.19 -11.88 2.71
C ILE A 146 3.99 -11.89 3.66
N THR A 147 4.19 -11.50 4.92
CA THR A 147 3.12 -11.55 5.94
C THR A 147 2.10 -10.44 5.81
N VAL A 148 2.47 -9.30 5.21
CA VAL A 148 1.58 -8.13 5.05
C VAL A 148 0.88 -8.08 3.69
N LEU A 149 0.98 -9.14 2.88
CA LEU A 149 0.40 -9.28 1.54
C LEU A 149 -0.88 -10.14 1.56
#